data_AF-A0AAF3FHC5-F1
#
_entry.id   AF-A0AAF3FHC5-F1
#
_cell.length_a   1.000
_cell.length_b   1.000
_cell.length_c   1.000
_cell.angle_alpha   90.00
_cell.angle_beta   90.00
_cell.angle_gamma   90.00
#
_symmetry.space_group_name_H-M   'P 1'
#
loop_
_entity.id
_entity.type
_entity.pdbx_description
1 polymer ?
#
loop_
_entity_poly.entity_id
_entity_poly.type
_entity_poly.pdbx_seq_one_letter_code
_entity_poly.pdbx_strand_id
1 'polypeptide(L)'
;MQSFSHLSLLSASTAHDMNDEPFSEQIDQMDQPEQGVETAIESPPSLNIEMSFDDCEAPQMPLLPPLNGFIFRFGNAEFIAKIITCPTFRRVEIRLSTQKPLEISYVAQVRIRTGDAVIPGTRVVDKDVFHFSSYMHHPPLAVHVVDERVAVLHIEMRFVNLIERPHPKFNDGDVTLMFPDGEPLTTWRALLAHHSPYMKELMREVPPGGRVDVSPFCRSDFLTLLNFIYPTRMPIYRDFKGLVRAANAFEVETVLYACSRHFVDHPDWGIERKIPEAVKIELLPALEELVYRACQAGTWMQMISNGVRPEQFCGAAAYRNVICPTILKAKSMRYGQTLLVSPWKAPNFFCPLPEDRWMYVKIMVMGTPFYVNRGVLEIYGSDGYLGTENPEELIAIVTNEFIESCKQAEATVGEVVMSLFTWLHPLAPPISSRLLRAALLFAHQHKMYIVVKELEQCLILEPPESPMRLLENFVLAERLELDNFLRTNLQRVDGSCQIFGNDMISHPLFHHLSKALKERIVDRVCSGWGLLTHTLTKKQATKHYLRIVDMVGGGPPIEEGMCPETFQSINSQSIFGPRHEMHDLAEQELHIEQQQEVTIGDG
;
A
#
# COMPACT_ATOMS: atom_id res chain seq x y z
N MET A 1 2.12 36.66 8.42
CA MET A 1 2.44 35.52 7.55
C MET A 1 2.95 36.09 6.24
N GLN A 2 4.27 36.10 6.05
CA GLN A 2 4.90 36.56 4.81
C GLN A 2 4.87 35.41 3.79
N SER A 3 4.36 35.69 2.60
CA SER A 3 4.33 34.78 1.44
C SER A 3 5.75 34.32 1.09
N PHE A 4 5.94 33.02 0.87
CA PHE A 4 7.23 32.37 0.58
C PHE A 4 7.62 32.41 -0.91
N SER A 5 6.94 33.20 -1.74
CA SER A 5 7.13 33.23 -3.20
C SER A 5 8.46 33.80 -3.71
N HIS A 6 9.37 34.26 -2.83
CA HIS A 6 10.58 35.00 -3.23
C HIS A 6 11.93 34.30 -3.02
N LEU A 7 11.97 33.00 -2.74
CA LEU A 7 13.23 32.24 -2.63
C LEU A 7 13.40 31.21 -3.77
N SER A 8 13.39 31.67 -5.02
CA SER A 8 13.89 30.86 -6.14
C SER A 8 15.43 30.94 -6.15
N LEU A 9 16.10 29.85 -5.77
CA LEU A 9 17.55 29.76 -5.69
C LEU A 9 18.10 29.03 -6.94
N LEU A 10 18.39 29.82 -7.97
CA LEU A 10 19.28 29.54 -9.12
C LEU A 10 18.74 28.78 -10.35
N SER A 11 19.41 29.13 -11.45
CA SER A 11 19.10 28.99 -12.88
C SER A 11 19.36 27.59 -13.47
N ALA A 12 18.68 27.34 -14.58
CA ALA A 12 18.78 26.17 -15.46
C ALA A 12 20.21 25.65 -15.71
N SER A 13 20.32 24.33 -15.84
CA SER A 13 21.50 23.51 -16.20
C SER A 13 22.39 23.00 -15.06
N THR A 14 21.91 22.00 -14.31
CA THR A 14 22.68 20.78 -13.97
C THR A 14 21.75 19.76 -13.30
N ALA A 15 21.25 18.80 -14.08
CA ALA A 15 20.34 17.76 -13.59
C ALA A 15 20.62 16.45 -14.31
N HIS A 16 21.54 15.64 -13.77
CA HIS A 16 21.60 14.19 -13.97
C HIS A 16 21.90 13.52 -12.64
N ASP A 17 21.52 12.26 -12.53
CA ASP A 17 21.54 11.38 -11.36
C ASP A 17 20.33 11.52 -10.42
N MET A 18 19.24 10.87 -10.84
CA MET A 18 18.32 10.18 -9.94
C MET A 18 17.36 9.20 -10.63
N ASN A 19 17.50 8.96 -11.95
CA ASN A 19 16.66 8.02 -12.69
C ASN A 19 17.41 6.82 -13.30
N ASP A 20 18.71 6.65 -13.06
CA ASP A 20 19.47 5.53 -13.63
C ASP A 20 20.15 4.69 -12.55
N GLU A 21 19.60 3.49 -12.30
CA GLU A 21 20.38 2.25 -12.33
C GLU A 21 19.53 1.16 -12.99
N PRO A 22 19.62 0.98 -14.32
CA PRO A 22 19.34 -0.30 -14.94
C PRO A 22 20.57 -1.19 -14.76
N PHE A 23 20.44 -2.29 -14.03
CA PHE A 23 21.38 -3.41 -14.16
C PHE A 23 21.15 -4.05 -15.54
N SER A 24 21.84 -3.54 -16.56
CA SER A 24 22.06 -4.20 -17.83
C SER A 24 23.46 -3.89 -18.35
N GLU A 25 24.22 -4.97 -18.56
CA GLU A 25 25.40 -5.11 -19.44
C GLU A 25 26.77 -4.68 -18.90
N GLN A 26 27.46 -5.66 -18.31
CA GLN A 26 28.89 -5.89 -18.57
C GLN A 26 29.15 -7.39 -18.74
N ILE A 27 28.82 -7.95 -19.91
CA ILE A 27 29.54 -9.11 -20.44
C ILE A 27 29.59 -8.92 -21.96
N ASP A 28 30.68 -8.33 -22.44
CA ASP A 28 31.19 -8.60 -23.78
C ASP A 28 32.67 -8.19 -23.82
N GLN A 29 33.53 -9.19 -23.67
CA GLN A 29 34.85 -9.34 -24.29
C GLN A 29 35.55 -10.52 -23.62
N MET A 30 35.42 -11.72 -24.21
CA MET A 30 36.54 -12.64 -24.44
C MET A 30 36.12 -13.81 -25.33
N ASP A 31 36.86 -13.92 -26.43
CA ASP A 31 37.18 -15.10 -27.24
C ASP A 31 36.20 -15.68 -28.28
N GLN A 32 36.61 -15.53 -29.53
CA GLN A 32 36.17 -16.28 -30.71
C GLN A 32 36.77 -17.71 -30.74
N PRO A 33 36.20 -18.63 -31.53
CA PRO A 33 36.12 -20.05 -31.19
C PRO A 33 37.30 -20.88 -31.73
N GLU A 34 37.80 -21.79 -30.90
CA GLU A 34 38.51 -22.97 -31.40
C GLU A 34 37.51 -24.06 -31.75
N GLN A 35 37.63 -24.55 -32.99
CA GLN A 35 36.82 -25.61 -33.58
C GLN A 35 36.99 -26.92 -32.79
N GLY A 36 35.91 -27.43 -32.22
CA GLY A 36 35.88 -28.71 -31.52
C GLY A 36 34.52 -29.39 -31.65
N VAL A 37 34.47 -30.39 -32.53
CA VAL A 37 33.57 -31.57 -32.61
C VAL A 37 32.15 -31.41 -32.04
N GLU A 38 31.16 -31.36 -32.94
CA GLU A 38 29.74 -31.54 -32.66
C GLU A 38 29.48 -32.88 -31.96
N THR A 39 29.25 -32.84 -30.65
CA THR A 39 28.42 -33.81 -29.95
C THR A 39 27.03 -33.21 -29.79
N ALA A 40 26.02 -33.90 -30.33
CA ALA A 40 24.61 -33.54 -30.20
C ALA A 40 24.26 -33.29 -28.72
N ILE A 41 24.08 -32.01 -28.36
CA ILE A 41 23.48 -31.62 -27.09
C ILE A 41 21.98 -31.87 -27.27
N GLU A 42 21.46 -32.90 -26.62
CA GLU A 42 20.01 -33.08 -26.48
C GLU A 42 19.44 -31.76 -25.93
N SER A 43 18.52 -31.16 -26.67
CA SER A 43 17.83 -29.95 -26.23
C SER A 43 17.21 -30.22 -24.85
N PRO A 44 17.40 -29.35 -23.85
CA PRO A 44 16.83 -29.57 -22.53
C PRO A 44 15.31 -29.80 -22.64
N PRO A 45 14.73 -30.72 -21.85
CA PRO A 45 13.31 -31.04 -21.93
C PRO A 45 12.48 -29.76 -21.77
N SER A 46 11.52 -29.57 -22.68
CA SER A 46 10.66 -28.39 -22.72
C SER A 46 9.87 -28.29 -21.40
N LEU A 47 10.07 -27.20 -20.67
CA LEU A 47 9.32 -26.90 -19.46
C LEU A 47 7.93 -26.37 -19.85
N ASN A 48 6.86 -27.09 -19.50
CA ASN A 48 5.49 -26.61 -19.62
C ASN A 48 5.14 -25.73 -18.41
N ILE A 49 4.50 -24.59 -18.66
CA ILE A 49 4.02 -23.69 -17.60
C ILE A 49 2.51 -23.64 -17.65
N GLU A 50 1.90 -23.90 -16.50
CA GLU A 50 0.46 -23.80 -16.29
C GLU A 50 0.18 -22.79 -15.18
N MET A 51 -0.93 -22.06 -15.28
CA MET A 51 -1.41 -21.18 -14.22
C MET A 51 -2.90 -21.41 -13.99
N SER A 52 -3.31 -21.34 -12.73
CA SER A 52 -4.71 -21.32 -12.35
C SER A 52 -4.98 -20.14 -11.42
N PHE A 53 -6.14 -19.52 -11.59
CA PHE A 53 -6.60 -18.36 -10.82
C PHE A 53 -7.93 -18.71 -10.16
N ASP A 54 -8.00 -18.57 -8.84
CA ASP A 54 -9.21 -18.87 -8.05
C ASP A 54 -9.84 -20.22 -8.41
N ASP A 55 -9.02 -21.26 -8.52
CA ASP A 55 -9.42 -22.64 -8.82
C ASP A 55 -9.93 -22.87 -10.25
N CYS A 56 -9.71 -21.92 -11.16
CA CYS A 56 -10.00 -22.03 -12.60
C CYS A 56 -8.70 -22.00 -13.41
N GLU A 57 -8.58 -22.88 -14.42
CA GLU A 57 -7.45 -22.85 -15.36
C GLU A 57 -7.42 -21.52 -16.12
N ALA A 58 -6.24 -20.91 -16.18
CA ALA A 58 -6.06 -19.65 -16.87
C ALA A 58 -5.89 -19.88 -18.38
N PRO A 59 -6.60 -19.14 -19.25
CA PRO A 59 -6.37 -19.23 -20.68
C PRO A 59 -4.95 -18.79 -21.02
N GLN A 60 -4.24 -19.64 -21.77
CA GLN A 60 -2.84 -19.48 -22.13
C GLN A 60 -2.70 -18.93 -23.54
N MET A 61 -1.86 -17.90 -23.71
CA MET A 61 -1.47 -17.39 -25.03
C MET A 61 0.06 -17.36 -25.15
N PRO A 62 0.64 -17.88 -26.24
CA PRO A 62 2.10 -17.83 -26.44
C PRO A 62 2.57 -16.40 -26.66
N LEU A 63 3.76 -16.06 -26.15
CA LEU A 63 4.45 -14.82 -26.47
C LEU A 63 4.94 -14.82 -27.93
N LEU A 64 4.99 -13.65 -28.55
CA LEU A 64 5.53 -13.49 -29.90
C LEU A 64 7.07 -13.67 -29.88
N PRO A 65 7.66 -14.35 -30.88
CA PRO A 65 9.11 -14.44 -31.02
C PRO A 65 9.77 -13.05 -31.02
N PRO A 66 10.96 -12.89 -30.41
CA PRO A 66 11.90 -13.92 -29.93
C PRO A 66 11.71 -14.34 -28.45
N LEU A 67 10.61 -13.93 -27.80
CA LEU A 67 10.39 -14.21 -26.38
C LEU A 67 9.80 -15.60 -26.15
N ASN A 68 10.50 -16.45 -25.39
CA ASN A 68 9.95 -17.72 -24.90
C ASN A 68 9.09 -17.47 -23.66
N GLY A 69 7.81 -17.80 -23.72
CA GLY A 69 6.90 -17.69 -22.58
C GLY A 69 5.43 -17.60 -22.95
N PHE A 70 4.61 -17.27 -21.96
CA PHE A 70 3.15 -17.26 -22.06
C PHE A 70 2.55 -16.05 -21.36
N ILE A 71 1.37 -15.64 -21.84
CA ILE A 71 0.49 -14.66 -21.19
C ILE A 71 -0.71 -15.41 -20.64
N PHE A 72 -0.96 -15.21 -19.34
CA PHE A 72 -2.15 -15.70 -18.65
C PHE A 72 -3.00 -14.50 -18.24
N ARG A 73 -4.28 -14.49 -18.64
CA ARG A 73 -5.18 -13.36 -18.39
C ARG A 73 -6.05 -13.58 -17.17
N PHE A 74 -6.19 -12.55 -16.35
CA PHE A 74 -7.11 -12.51 -15.22
C PHE A 74 -7.74 -11.11 -15.13
N GLY A 75 -9.03 -10.98 -15.44
CA GLY A 75 -9.70 -9.68 -15.46
C GLY A 75 -9.01 -8.69 -16.42
N ASN A 76 -8.61 -7.52 -15.91
CA ASN A 76 -7.86 -6.51 -16.67
C ASN A 76 -6.32 -6.69 -16.60
N ALA A 77 -5.83 -7.71 -15.88
CA ALA A 77 -4.43 -7.99 -15.70
C ALA A 77 -3.92 -9.12 -16.61
N GLU A 78 -2.63 -9.01 -16.95
CA GLU A 78 -1.88 -10.00 -17.71
C GLU A 78 -0.67 -10.46 -16.89
N PHE A 79 -0.61 -11.74 -16.57
CA PHE A 79 0.56 -12.38 -15.98
C PHE A 79 1.44 -12.92 -17.11
N ILE A 80 2.57 -12.26 -17.32
CA ILE A 80 3.55 -12.61 -18.35
C ILE A 80 4.59 -13.53 -17.71
N ALA A 81 4.56 -14.81 -18.09
CA ALA A 81 5.53 -15.82 -17.68
C ALA A 81 6.61 -15.97 -18.74
N LYS A 82 7.82 -15.45 -18.49
CA LYS A 82 8.98 -15.56 -19.38
C LYS A 82 9.85 -16.74 -18.95
N ILE A 83 10.19 -17.62 -19.90
CA ILE A 83 11.11 -18.73 -19.71
C ILE A 83 12.52 -18.26 -20.10
N ILE A 84 13.46 -18.41 -19.17
CA ILE A 84 14.87 -18.14 -19.36
C ILE A 84 15.59 -19.47 -19.14
N THR A 85 16.06 -20.06 -20.24
CA THR A 85 16.81 -21.31 -20.23
C THR A 85 18.30 -20.98 -20.27
N CYS A 86 19.02 -21.32 -19.21
CA CYS A 86 20.48 -21.28 -19.15
C CYS A 86 21.02 -22.73 -19.15
N PRO A 87 22.31 -22.94 -19.49
CA PRO A 87 22.90 -24.28 -19.50
C PRO A 87 22.83 -25.03 -18.16
N THR A 88 22.74 -24.29 -17.05
CA THR A 88 22.81 -24.84 -15.68
C THR A 88 21.50 -24.77 -14.90
N PHE A 89 20.50 -23.99 -15.37
CA PHE A 89 19.20 -23.89 -14.71
C PHE A 89 18.13 -23.35 -15.67
N ARG A 90 16.87 -23.66 -15.35
CA ARG A 90 15.70 -23.07 -16.01
C ARG A 90 15.05 -22.08 -15.05
N ARG A 91 14.81 -20.85 -15.49
CA ARG A 91 14.18 -19.80 -14.69
C ARG A 91 12.88 -19.34 -15.35
N VAL A 92 11.83 -19.24 -14.55
CA VAL A 92 10.54 -18.66 -14.97
C VAL A 92 10.36 -17.35 -14.23
N GLU A 93 10.18 -16.24 -14.96
CA GLU A 93 9.83 -14.95 -14.39
C GLU A 93 8.37 -14.62 -14.66
N ILE A 94 7.59 -14.35 -13.61
CA ILE A 94 6.21 -13.90 -13.73
C ILE A 94 6.14 -12.41 -13.41
N ARG A 95 5.68 -11.64 -14.39
CA ARG A 95 5.46 -10.20 -14.28
C ARG A 95 3.98 -9.89 -14.43
N LEU A 96 3.50 -8.93 -13.65
CA LEU A 96 2.18 -8.36 -13.81
C LEU A 96 2.25 -7.21 -14.82
N SER A 97 1.36 -7.21 -15.79
CA SER A 97 1.18 -6.15 -16.79
C SER A 97 -0.30 -5.84 -16.95
N THR A 98 -0.61 -4.71 -17.58
CA THR A 98 -1.98 -4.22 -17.79
C THR A 98 -2.14 -3.69 -19.21
N GLN A 99 -3.23 -4.05 -19.88
CA GLN A 99 -3.54 -3.48 -21.21
C GLN A 99 -4.02 -2.03 -21.16
N LYS A 100 -4.54 -1.61 -20.00
CA LYS A 100 -5.09 -0.27 -19.74
C LYS A 100 -4.23 0.44 -18.69
N PRO A 101 -4.21 1.78 -18.66
CA PRO A 101 -3.57 2.54 -17.59
C PRO A 101 -4.37 2.38 -16.28
N LEU A 102 -4.06 1.31 -15.55
CA LEU A 102 -4.68 0.91 -14.29
C LEU A 102 -3.63 0.84 -13.19
N GLU A 103 -4.00 1.34 -12.02
CA GLU A 103 -3.35 1.01 -10.77
C GLU A 103 -3.83 -0.37 -10.36
N ILE A 104 -2.90 -1.33 -10.32
CA ILE A 104 -3.17 -2.69 -9.88
C ILE A 104 -2.36 -3.00 -8.65
N SER A 105 -3.02 -3.60 -7.66
CA SER A 105 -2.41 -4.17 -6.48
C SER A 105 -3.16 -5.45 -6.09
N TYR A 106 -2.54 -6.59 -6.35
CA TYR A 106 -3.09 -7.91 -6.05
C TYR A 106 -2.28 -8.59 -4.96
N VAL A 107 -2.95 -9.06 -3.92
CA VAL A 107 -2.37 -9.95 -2.92
C VAL A 107 -2.93 -11.34 -3.15
N ALA A 108 -2.05 -12.30 -3.42
CA ALA A 108 -2.43 -13.67 -3.74
C ALA A 108 -1.69 -14.67 -2.86
N GLN A 109 -2.42 -15.71 -2.43
CA GLN A 109 -1.82 -16.95 -1.95
C GLN A 109 -1.40 -17.76 -3.17
N VAL A 110 -0.12 -18.06 -3.27
CA VAL A 110 0.45 -18.78 -4.40
C VAL A 110 0.95 -20.14 -3.93
N ARG A 111 0.62 -21.19 -4.69
CA ARG A 111 1.22 -22.52 -4.60
C ARG A 111 1.97 -22.81 -5.87
N ILE A 112 3.20 -23.27 -5.72
CA ILE A 112 4.03 -23.72 -6.84
C ILE A 112 4.03 -25.24 -6.81
N ARG A 113 3.69 -25.84 -7.95
CA ARG A 113 3.66 -27.28 -8.13
C ARG A 113 4.59 -27.71 -9.24
N THR A 114 5.27 -28.82 -9.03
CA THR A 114 6.13 -29.44 -10.03
C THR A 114 5.60 -30.81 -10.42
N GLY A 115 5.79 -31.19 -11.68
CA GLY A 115 5.41 -32.49 -12.23
C GLY A 115 6.47 -33.03 -13.17
N ASP A 116 6.48 -34.36 -13.29
CA ASP A 116 7.32 -35.11 -14.23
C ASP A 116 6.56 -35.28 -15.57
N ALA A 117 7.29 -35.48 -16.67
CA ALA A 117 6.71 -35.88 -17.94
C ALA A 117 6.14 -37.30 -17.91
N VAL A 118 6.66 -38.17 -17.02
CA VAL A 118 6.32 -39.61 -16.99
C VAL A 118 5.16 -39.92 -16.04
N ILE A 119 5.10 -39.25 -14.88
CA ILE A 119 4.11 -39.55 -13.83
C ILE A 119 2.97 -38.54 -13.92
N PRO A 120 1.72 -38.99 -14.11
CA PRO A 120 0.57 -38.08 -14.11
C PRO A 120 0.35 -37.51 -12.71
N GLY A 121 0.47 -36.19 -12.61
CA GLY A 121 0.19 -35.44 -11.39
C GLY A 121 1.28 -34.43 -11.06
N THR A 122 0.91 -33.38 -10.35
CA THR A 122 1.84 -32.36 -9.83
C THR A 122 1.81 -32.37 -8.32
N ARG A 123 2.91 -32.01 -7.67
CA ARG A 123 3.03 -31.92 -6.21
C ARG A 123 3.28 -30.46 -5.82
N VAL A 124 2.63 -29.99 -4.75
CA VAL A 124 2.95 -28.68 -4.15
C VAL A 124 4.32 -28.75 -3.51
N VAL A 125 5.25 -27.93 -4.00
CA VAL A 125 6.65 -27.87 -3.53
C VAL A 125 6.99 -26.57 -2.81
N ASP A 126 6.30 -25.48 -3.12
CA ASP A 126 6.43 -24.20 -2.40
C ASP A 126 5.06 -23.51 -2.27
N LYS A 127 4.92 -22.65 -1.25
CA LYS A 127 3.72 -21.87 -1.00
C LYS A 127 4.05 -20.57 -0.25
N ASP A 128 3.54 -19.43 -0.73
CA ASP A 128 3.64 -18.17 0.01
C ASP A 128 2.57 -17.14 -0.38
N VAL A 129 2.56 -15.99 0.30
CA VAL A 129 1.73 -14.84 -0.06
C VAL A 129 2.58 -13.84 -0.85
N PHE A 130 2.11 -13.43 -2.02
CA PHE A 130 2.81 -12.48 -2.88
C PHE A 130 1.95 -11.25 -3.14
N HIS A 131 2.61 -10.10 -3.25
CA HIS A 131 2.00 -8.85 -3.67
C HIS A 131 2.49 -8.51 -5.07
N PHE A 132 1.56 -8.48 -6.03
CA PHE A 132 1.82 -8.06 -7.39
C PHE A 132 1.24 -6.65 -7.59
N SER A 133 2.01 -5.74 -8.17
CA SER A 133 1.54 -4.38 -8.42
C SER A 133 2.07 -3.85 -9.75
N SER A 134 1.33 -2.91 -10.36
CA SER A 134 1.78 -2.21 -11.57
C SER A 134 2.88 -1.17 -11.31
N TYR A 135 3.25 -0.91 -10.05
CA TYR A 135 4.36 0.00 -9.73
C TYR A 135 5.72 -0.72 -9.78
N MET A 136 6.68 -0.09 -10.47
CA MET A 136 7.96 -0.66 -10.93
C MET A 136 8.89 -1.29 -9.87
N HIS A 137 8.66 -1.08 -8.58
CA HIS A 137 9.57 -1.51 -7.52
C HIS A 137 9.27 -2.92 -6.95
N HIS A 138 8.22 -3.61 -7.40
CA HIS A 138 8.01 -5.01 -7.04
C HIS A 138 8.75 -5.92 -8.02
N PRO A 139 9.73 -6.71 -7.56
CA PRO A 139 10.43 -7.64 -8.44
C PRO A 139 9.47 -8.72 -8.98
N PRO A 140 9.73 -9.26 -10.19
CA PRO A 140 8.97 -10.41 -10.68
C PRO A 140 9.10 -11.59 -9.74
N LEU A 141 8.06 -12.42 -9.65
CA LEU A 141 8.20 -13.76 -9.06
C LEU A 141 9.12 -14.57 -9.97
N ALA A 142 10.32 -14.86 -9.50
CA ALA A 142 11.32 -15.63 -10.22
C ALA A 142 11.40 -17.03 -9.61
N VAL A 143 11.12 -18.06 -10.40
CA VAL A 143 11.17 -19.46 -10.00
C VAL A 143 12.34 -20.14 -10.72
N HIS A 144 13.36 -20.53 -9.97
CA HIS A 144 14.52 -21.27 -10.43
C HIS A 144 14.26 -22.76 -10.26
N VAL A 145 14.21 -23.47 -11.39
CA VAL A 145 14.00 -24.92 -11.46
C VAL A 145 15.37 -25.58 -11.59
N VAL A 146 15.81 -26.21 -10.50
CA VAL A 146 17.16 -26.82 -10.41
C VAL A 146 17.18 -28.30 -10.85
N ASP A 147 16.04 -28.97 -10.80
CA ASP A 147 15.93 -30.38 -11.20
C ASP A 147 15.45 -30.49 -12.67
N GLU A 148 16.23 -31.15 -13.51
CA GLU A 148 15.93 -31.35 -14.93
C GLU A 148 14.69 -32.22 -15.16
N ARG A 149 14.32 -33.08 -14.20
CA ARG A 149 13.13 -33.94 -14.27
C ARG A 149 11.83 -33.17 -14.21
N VAL A 150 11.85 -31.92 -13.71
CA VAL A 150 10.67 -31.06 -13.70
C VAL A 150 10.29 -30.74 -15.14
N ALA A 151 9.20 -31.33 -15.63
CA ALA A 151 8.66 -31.08 -16.96
C ALA A 151 7.49 -30.10 -16.92
N VAL A 152 6.77 -30.03 -15.80
CA VAL A 152 5.61 -29.16 -15.60
C VAL A 152 5.83 -28.28 -14.38
N LEU A 153 5.63 -26.97 -14.55
CA LEU A 153 5.55 -25.98 -13.48
C LEU A 153 4.14 -25.39 -13.47
N HIS A 154 3.34 -25.76 -12.47
CA HIS A 154 1.97 -25.24 -12.30
C HIS A 154 1.90 -24.26 -11.13
N ILE A 155 1.44 -23.04 -11.40
CA ILE A 155 1.35 -21.95 -10.43
C ILE A 155 -0.12 -21.66 -10.15
N GLU A 156 -0.59 -22.07 -8.98
CA GLU A 156 -1.96 -21.85 -8.51
C GLU A 156 -2.01 -20.56 -7.69
N MET A 157 -2.85 -19.61 -8.06
CA MET A 157 -3.03 -18.35 -7.35
C MET A 157 -4.48 -18.21 -6.85
N ARG A 158 -4.65 -17.97 -5.56
CA ARG A 158 -5.92 -17.57 -4.95
C ARG A 158 -5.83 -16.13 -4.47
N PHE A 159 -6.65 -15.25 -5.02
CA PHE A 159 -6.57 -13.83 -4.71
C PHE A 159 -7.30 -13.51 -3.41
N VAL A 160 -6.55 -12.90 -2.49
CA VAL A 160 -7.02 -12.43 -1.19
C VAL A 160 -7.58 -11.02 -1.29
N ASN A 161 -6.84 -10.15 -1.98
CA ASN A 161 -7.20 -8.75 -2.17
C ASN A 161 -6.88 -8.34 -3.61
N LEU A 162 -7.85 -7.74 -4.28
CA LEU A 162 -7.79 -7.27 -5.65
C LEU A 162 -8.13 -5.79 -5.67
N ILE A 163 -7.16 -4.98 -6.07
CA ILE A 163 -7.36 -3.55 -6.26
C ILE A 163 -7.04 -3.24 -7.71
N GLU A 164 -8.06 -2.76 -8.41
CA GLU A 164 -7.96 -2.22 -9.76
C GLU A 164 -8.58 -0.84 -9.73
N ARG A 165 -7.79 0.18 -10.09
CA ARG A 165 -8.27 1.56 -10.17
C ARG A 165 -7.80 2.19 -11.47
N PRO A 166 -8.71 2.69 -12.31
CA PRO A 166 -8.30 3.43 -13.49
C PRO A 166 -7.60 4.73 -13.08
N HIS A 167 -6.52 5.06 -13.79
CA HIS A 167 -5.93 6.38 -13.65
C HIS A 167 -6.96 7.45 -14.07
N PRO A 168 -7.06 8.57 -13.33
CA PRO A 168 -7.87 9.69 -13.76
C PRO A 168 -7.39 10.18 -15.13
N LYS A 169 -8.33 10.43 -16.04
CA LYS A 169 -8.03 10.92 -17.40
C LYS A 169 -7.88 12.44 -17.47
N PHE A 170 -8.31 13.15 -16.43
CA PHE A 170 -8.29 14.63 -16.33
C PHE A 170 -8.93 15.34 -17.54
N ASN A 171 -10.04 14.78 -18.01
CA ASN A 171 -10.87 15.30 -19.10
C ASN A 171 -12.22 15.83 -18.61
N ASP A 172 -12.56 15.58 -17.33
CA ASP A 172 -13.82 15.98 -16.70
C ASP A 172 -13.56 17.01 -15.59
N GLY A 173 -14.48 17.96 -15.43
CA GLY A 173 -14.39 19.02 -14.42
C GLY A 173 -14.94 20.36 -14.91
N ASP A 174 -14.82 21.38 -14.06
CA ASP A 174 -15.40 22.72 -14.26
C ASP A 174 -14.35 23.83 -14.44
N VAL A 175 -13.08 23.46 -14.64
CA VAL A 175 -12.01 24.37 -15.04
C VAL A 175 -11.03 23.67 -15.98
N THR A 176 -10.51 24.41 -16.95
CA THR A 176 -9.43 23.97 -17.84
C THR A 176 -8.16 24.77 -17.57
N LEU A 177 -7.08 24.08 -17.24
CA LEU A 177 -5.76 24.65 -17.03
C LEU A 177 -4.97 24.61 -18.33
N MET A 178 -4.31 25.73 -18.66
CA MET A 178 -3.44 25.88 -19.81
C MET A 178 -1.98 25.92 -19.34
N PHE A 179 -1.16 25.02 -19.89
CA PHE A 179 0.25 24.88 -19.57
C PHE A 179 1.13 25.40 -20.73
N PRO A 180 2.43 25.65 -20.48
CA PRO A 180 3.36 26.12 -21.50
C PRO A 180 3.53 25.17 -22.70
N ASP A 181 3.26 23.88 -22.54
CA ASP A 181 3.30 22.89 -23.61
C ASP A 181 2.10 22.97 -24.57
N GLY A 182 1.13 23.85 -24.27
CA GLY A 182 -0.06 24.11 -25.08
C GLY A 182 -1.18 23.08 -24.88
N GLU A 183 -0.94 22.05 -24.09
CA GLU A 183 -1.90 20.97 -23.89
C GLU A 183 -2.82 21.25 -22.69
N PRO A 184 -4.15 21.24 -22.87
CA PRO A 184 -5.07 21.54 -21.79
C PRO A 184 -5.18 20.38 -20.79
N LEU A 185 -5.62 20.71 -19.58
CA LEU A 185 -5.99 19.75 -18.54
C LEU A 185 -7.28 20.20 -17.87
N THR A 186 -8.27 19.30 -17.75
CA THR A 186 -9.56 19.62 -17.11
C THR A 186 -9.67 18.97 -15.74
N THR A 187 -10.14 19.73 -14.75
CA THR A 187 -10.31 19.27 -13.36
C THR A 187 -11.33 20.15 -12.61
N TRP A 188 -11.46 19.97 -11.30
CA TRP A 188 -12.42 20.63 -10.43
C TRP A 188 -11.80 21.82 -9.68
N ARG A 189 -12.32 23.02 -9.89
CA ARG A 189 -11.89 24.26 -9.21
C ARG A 189 -11.86 24.13 -7.70
N ALA A 190 -12.91 23.53 -7.13
CA ALA A 190 -13.18 23.51 -5.71
C ALA A 190 -12.26 22.51 -5.01
N LEU A 191 -11.81 21.48 -5.74
CA LEU A 191 -10.77 20.56 -5.29
C LEU A 191 -9.42 21.28 -5.25
N LEU A 192 -9.01 21.95 -6.33
CA LEU A 192 -7.72 22.65 -6.35
C LEU A 192 -7.65 23.70 -5.24
N ALA A 193 -8.70 24.50 -5.09
CA ALA A 193 -8.82 25.51 -4.04
C ALA A 193 -8.87 24.91 -2.63
N HIS A 194 -9.33 23.67 -2.47
CA HIS A 194 -9.31 22.97 -1.19
C HIS A 194 -7.89 22.60 -0.75
N HIS A 195 -7.06 22.19 -1.71
CA HIS A 195 -5.69 21.74 -1.45
C HIS A 195 -4.65 22.86 -1.47
N SER A 196 -4.91 23.96 -2.18
CA SER A 196 -3.94 25.01 -2.47
C SER A 196 -4.55 26.39 -2.22
N PRO A 197 -4.01 27.17 -1.25
CA PRO A 197 -4.37 28.58 -1.07
C PRO A 197 -4.07 29.41 -2.32
N TYR A 198 -2.95 29.13 -3.00
CA TYR A 198 -2.59 29.75 -4.28
C TYR A 198 -3.68 29.54 -5.34
N MET A 199 -4.11 28.29 -5.55
CA MET A 199 -5.17 27.98 -6.51
C MET A 199 -6.52 28.56 -6.07
N LYS A 200 -6.80 28.61 -4.77
CA LYS A 200 -8.03 29.23 -4.26
C LYS A 200 -8.13 30.69 -4.69
N GLU A 201 -7.04 31.44 -4.57
CA GLU A 201 -7.00 32.84 -5.03
C GLU A 201 -7.12 32.94 -6.55
N LEU A 202 -6.37 32.11 -7.28
CA LEU A 202 -6.37 32.09 -8.73
C LEU A 202 -7.74 31.75 -9.34
N MET A 203 -8.52 30.91 -8.67
CA MET A 203 -9.81 30.40 -9.15
C MET A 203 -11.03 31.22 -8.70
N ARG A 204 -10.86 32.17 -7.77
CA ARG A 204 -11.98 32.87 -7.11
C ARG A 204 -12.95 33.53 -8.11
N GLU A 205 -12.40 34.19 -9.13
CA GLU A 205 -13.16 34.93 -10.14
C GLU A 205 -13.36 34.15 -11.44
N VAL A 206 -12.95 32.87 -11.49
CA VAL A 206 -13.03 32.05 -12.69
C VAL A 206 -14.42 31.42 -12.78
N PRO A 207 -15.23 31.68 -13.82
CA PRO A 207 -16.56 31.08 -13.96
C PRO A 207 -16.50 29.58 -14.29
N PRO A 208 -17.55 28.77 -14.00
CA PRO A 208 -17.66 27.36 -14.41
C PRO A 208 -17.34 27.15 -15.89
N GLY A 209 -16.46 26.20 -16.20
CA GLY A 209 -15.93 25.95 -17.56
C GLY A 209 -14.86 26.95 -18.03
N GLY A 210 -14.41 27.84 -17.15
CA GLY A 210 -13.37 28.83 -17.45
C GLY A 210 -12.00 28.22 -17.72
N ARG A 211 -11.14 29.01 -18.38
CA ARG A 211 -9.74 28.64 -18.67
C ARG A 211 -8.79 29.47 -17.83
N VAL A 212 -7.75 28.84 -17.31
CA VAL A 212 -6.73 29.49 -16.46
C VAL A 212 -5.34 29.13 -16.97
N ASP A 213 -4.53 30.14 -17.24
CA ASP A 213 -3.11 29.94 -17.57
C ASP A 213 -2.31 29.76 -16.28
N VAL A 214 -1.57 28.64 -16.21
CA VAL A 214 -0.71 28.28 -15.07
C VAL A 214 0.77 28.27 -15.47
N SER A 215 1.14 28.95 -16.55
CA SER A 215 2.54 29.17 -16.91
C SER A 215 3.29 29.94 -15.80
N PRO A 216 4.56 29.61 -15.50
CA PRO A 216 5.46 28.74 -16.25
C PRO A 216 5.54 27.28 -15.74
N PHE A 217 4.54 26.79 -15.00
CA PHE A 217 4.65 25.48 -14.34
C PHE A 217 4.66 24.30 -15.31
N CYS A 218 5.36 23.22 -14.94
CA CYS A 218 5.44 22.00 -15.75
C CYS A 218 4.17 21.15 -15.60
N ARG A 219 3.55 20.79 -16.73
CA ARG A 219 2.35 19.93 -16.76
C ARG A 219 2.58 18.54 -16.17
N SER A 220 3.74 17.93 -16.44
CA SER A 220 4.05 16.57 -15.96
C SER A 220 4.15 16.51 -14.43
N ASP A 221 4.85 17.47 -13.82
CA ASP A 221 4.94 17.62 -12.36
C ASP A 221 3.53 17.85 -11.76
N PHE A 222 2.70 18.68 -12.41
CA PHE A 222 1.33 18.92 -11.95
C PHE A 222 0.43 17.68 -12.08
N LEU A 223 0.58 16.87 -13.12
CA LEU A 223 -0.13 15.59 -13.25
C LEU A 223 0.24 14.63 -12.11
N THR A 224 1.51 14.59 -11.71
CA THR A 224 1.96 13.83 -10.53
C THR A 224 1.24 14.32 -9.26
N LEU A 225 1.18 15.64 -9.03
CA LEU A 225 0.45 16.23 -7.92
C LEU A 225 -1.05 15.91 -7.96
N LEU A 226 -1.67 16.04 -9.13
CA LEU A 226 -3.10 15.76 -9.32
C LEU A 226 -3.44 14.31 -9.00
N ASN A 227 -2.63 13.36 -9.46
CA ASN A 227 -2.82 11.97 -9.11
C ASN A 227 -2.79 11.77 -7.59
N PHE A 228 -1.98 12.52 -6.84
CA PHE A 228 -1.89 12.39 -5.39
C PHE A 228 -3.06 13.02 -4.62
N ILE A 229 -3.68 14.10 -5.15
CA ILE A 229 -4.87 14.70 -4.51
C ILE A 229 -6.18 13.99 -4.90
N TYR A 230 -6.21 13.34 -6.06
CA TYR A 230 -7.27 12.40 -6.41
C TYR A 230 -7.12 11.10 -5.60
N PRO A 231 -8.19 10.30 -5.43
CA PRO A 231 -8.16 9.05 -4.66
C PRO A 231 -7.45 7.95 -5.46
N THR A 232 -6.19 8.16 -5.80
CA THR A 232 -5.31 7.13 -6.36
C THR A 232 -4.54 6.46 -5.22
N ARG A 233 -3.95 5.30 -5.50
CA ARG A 233 -3.00 4.66 -4.57
C ARG A 233 -1.55 4.86 -5.01
N MET A 234 -1.31 5.94 -5.74
CA MET A 234 0.01 6.26 -6.27
C MET A 234 1.03 6.41 -5.13
N PRO A 235 2.12 5.62 -5.13
CA PRO A 235 3.14 5.75 -4.11
C PRO A 235 3.88 7.09 -4.24
N ILE A 236 4.16 7.71 -3.09
CA ILE A 236 4.90 8.99 -2.99
C ILE A 236 6.24 8.95 -3.76
N TYR A 237 6.89 7.79 -3.80
CA TYR A 237 8.20 7.62 -4.41
C TYR A 237 8.20 7.47 -5.94
N ARG A 238 7.04 7.33 -6.61
CA ARG A 238 6.99 7.12 -8.08
C ARG A 238 7.69 8.22 -8.88
N ASP A 239 7.41 9.47 -8.52
CA ASP A 239 8.08 10.66 -9.04
C ASP A 239 8.19 11.68 -7.89
N PHE A 240 9.00 11.33 -6.90
CA PHE A 240 9.12 12.10 -5.67
C PHE A 240 9.56 13.55 -5.95
N LYS A 241 10.48 13.76 -6.89
CA LYS A 241 10.97 15.10 -7.25
C LYS A 241 9.91 15.94 -7.94
N GLY A 242 9.22 15.39 -8.95
CA GLY A 242 8.14 16.11 -9.62
C GLY A 242 7.01 16.46 -8.67
N LEU A 243 6.67 15.53 -7.75
CA LEU A 243 5.67 15.76 -6.72
C LEU A 243 6.06 16.91 -5.77
N VAL A 244 7.29 16.92 -5.25
CA VAL A 244 7.76 17.98 -4.35
C VAL A 244 7.81 19.33 -5.08
N ARG A 245 8.33 19.38 -6.31
CA ARG A 245 8.37 20.61 -7.12
C ARG A 245 6.96 21.18 -7.33
N ALA A 246 6.01 20.35 -7.76
CA ALA A 246 4.63 20.79 -7.94
C ALA A 246 3.98 21.23 -6.63
N ALA A 247 4.16 20.46 -5.55
CA ALA A 247 3.57 20.79 -4.25
C ALA A 247 4.11 22.12 -3.69
N ASN A 248 5.40 22.42 -3.90
CA ASN A 248 5.99 23.73 -3.57
C ASN A 248 5.41 24.83 -4.48
N ALA A 249 5.41 24.62 -5.79
CA ALA A 249 4.94 25.59 -6.78
C ALA A 249 3.49 26.03 -6.57
N PHE A 250 2.63 25.10 -6.17
CA PHE A 250 1.21 25.32 -5.95
C PHE A 250 0.84 25.42 -4.46
N GLU A 251 1.81 25.54 -3.56
CA GLU A 251 1.58 25.71 -2.11
C GLU A 251 0.64 24.64 -1.49
N VAL A 252 0.83 23.36 -1.85
CA VAL A 252 0.01 22.24 -1.35
C VAL A 252 0.59 21.66 -0.06
N GLU A 253 0.26 22.30 1.07
CA GLU A 253 0.82 21.96 2.39
C GLU A 253 0.61 20.50 2.80
N THR A 254 -0.55 19.91 2.49
CA THR A 254 -0.87 18.51 2.87
C THR A 254 0.04 17.50 2.18
N VAL A 255 0.40 17.76 0.92
CA VAL A 255 1.32 16.93 0.12
C VAL A 255 2.76 17.15 0.56
N LEU A 256 3.16 18.40 0.83
CA LEU A 256 4.49 18.71 1.37
C LEU A 256 4.72 18.04 2.72
N TYR A 257 3.71 18.04 3.60
CA TYR A 257 3.76 17.32 4.88
C TYR A 257 3.92 15.81 4.67
N ALA A 258 3.13 15.20 3.77
CA ALA A 258 3.22 13.77 3.47
C ALA A 258 4.59 13.38 2.90
N CYS A 259 5.11 14.17 1.95
CA CYS A 259 6.45 13.98 1.38
C CYS A 259 7.54 14.13 2.44
N SER A 260 7.42 15.14 3.31
CA SER A 260 8.39 15.38 4.38
C SER A 260 8.43 14.23 5.38
N ARG A 261 7.27 13.72 5.79
CA ARG A 261 7.19 12.56 6.68
C ARG A 261 7.84 11.33 6.04
N HIS A 262 7.49 11.03 4.80
CA HIS A 262 8.07 9.91 4.06
C HIS A 262 9.61 10.01 3.95
N PHE A 263 10.11 11.21 3.64
CA PHE A 263 11.55 11.46 3.49
C PHE A 263 12.32 11.36 4.82
N VAL A 264 11.78 11.96 5.89
CA VAL A 264 12.38 11.94 7.22
C VAL A 264 12.46 10.51 7.77
N ASP A 265 11.38 9.74 7.62
CA ASP A 265 11.26 8.39 8.20
C ASP A 265 11.87 7.29 7.31
N HIS A 266 12.48 7.64 6.16
CA HIS A 266 13.11 6.67 5.26
C HIS A 266 14.24 5.89 5.95
N PRO A 267 14.18 4.55 6.08
CA PRO A 267 15.09 3.79 6.94
C PRO A 267 16.53 3.73 6.42
N ASP A 268 16.72 3.66 5.11
CA ASP A 268 18.04 3.34 4.52
C ASP A 268 19.00 4.53 4.41
N TRP A 269 18.53 5.76 4.66
CA TRP A 269 19.32 6.96 4.43
C TRP A 269 19.75 7.62 5.76
N GLY A 270 21.07 7.73 5.95
CA GLY A 270 21.65 8.49 7.05
C GLY A 270 21.39 9.99 6.93
N ILE A 271 21.46 10.70 8.07
CA ILE A 271 21.14 12.13 8.15
C ILE A 271 22.07 13.00 7.29
N GLU A 272 23.33 12.57 7.13
CA GLU A 272 24.34 13.19 6.28
C GLU A 272 23.98 13.15 4.80
N ARG A 273 23.22 12.13 4.36
CA ARG A 273 22.70 12.08 2.99
C ARG A 273 21.38 12.84 2.87
N LYS A 274 20.50 12.72 3.87
CA LYS A 274 19.15 13.31 3.83
C LYS A 274 19.17 14.84 3.80
N ILE A 275 20.03 15.48 4.59
CA ILE A 275 20.06 16.95 4.69
C ILE A 275 20.39 17.64 3.35
N PRO A 276 21.51 17.33 2.66
CA PRO A 276 21.83 17.97 1.40
C PRO A 276 20.82 17.63 0.30
N GLU A 277 20.27 16.41 0.30
CA GLU A 277 19.21 16.04 -0.64
C GLU A 277 17.91 16.81 -0.38
N ALA A 278 17.50 17.00 0.88
CA ALA A 278 16.33 17.83 1.21
C ALA A 278 16.48 19.28 0.72
N VAL A 279 17.70 19.83 0.78
CA VAL A 279 18.00 21.14 0.19
C VAL A 279 17.86 21.10 -1.32
N LYS A 280 18.46 20.10 -1.98
CA LYS A 280 18.46 19.97 -3.45
C LYS A 280 17.06 19.88 -4.05
N ILE A 281 16.13 19.23 -3.34
CA ILE A 281 14.72 19.10 -3.77
C ILE A 281 13.81 20.20 -3.17
N GLU A 282 14.36 21.15 -2.42
CA GLU A 282 13.63 22.25 -1.76
C GLU A 282 12.51 21.78 -0.81
N LEU A 283 12.66 20.63 -0.16
CA LEU A 283 11.69 20.10 0.81
C LEU A 283 11.97 20.66 2.21
N LEU A 284 11.70 21.96 2.38
CA LEU A 284 12.06 22.72 3.59
C LEU A 284 11.50 22.13 4.89
N PRO A 285 10.23 21.67 4.99
CA PRO A 285 9.71 21.10 6.24
C PRO A 285 10.46 19.83 6.67
N ALA A 286 10.92 19.01 5.71
CA ALA A 286 11.79 17.86 6.01
C ALA A 286 13.17 18.30 6.48
N LEU A 287 13.76 19.31 5.84
CA LEU A 287 15.06 19.86 6.23
C LEU A 287 15.03 20.39 7.67
N GLU A 288 13.99 21.14 8.04
CA GLU A 288 13.81 21.62 9.42
C GLU A 288 13.73 20.46 10.41
N GLU A 289 12.89 19.46 10.14
CA GLU A 289 12.74 18.30 11.04
C GLU A 289 14.05 17.49 11.17
N LEU A 290 14.78 17.28 10.07
CA LEU A 290 16.06 16.55 10.09
C LEU A 290 17.10 17.29 10.93
N VAL A 291 17.30 18.58 10.69
CA VAL A 291 18.26 19.39 11.44
C VAL A 291 17.87 19.47 12.91
N TYR A 292 16.57 19.61 13.20
CA TYR A 292 16.06 19.61 14.56
C TYR A 292 16.38 18.30 15.28
N ARG A 293 16.07 17.14 14.68
CA ARG A 293 16.41 15.82 15.24
C ARG A 293 17.92 15.64 15.41
N ALA A 294 18.71 16.04 14.41
CA ALA A 294 20.18 15.98 14.46
C ALA A 294 20.76 16.84 15.60
N CYS A 295 20.19 18.01 15.84
CA CYS A 295 20.64 18.91 16.90
C CYS A 295 20.28 18.36 18.29
N GLN A 296 19.05 17.86 18.46
CA GLN A 296 18.60 17.22 19.69
C GLN A 296 19.43 15.97 20.05
N ALA A 297 19.79 15.16 19.04
CA ALA A 297 20.59 13.95 19.22
C ALA A 297 22.11 14.21 19.34
N GLY A 298 22.57 15.46 19.17
CA GLY A 298 23.99 15.81 19.15
C GLY A 298 24.73 15.44 17.86
N THR A 299 24.10 14.70 16.94
CA THR A 299 24.67 14.30 15.64
C THR A 299 25.11 15.50 14.81
N TRP A 300 24.38 16.62 14.85
CA TRP A 300 24.75 17.84 14.15
C TRP A 300 26.11 18.40 14.61
N MET A 301 26.36 18.40 15.92
CA MET A 301 27.64 18.83 16.49
C MET A 301 28.77 17.86 16.12
N GLN A 302 28.48 16.55 16.10
CA GLN A 302 29.42 15.51 15.68
C GLN A 302 29.83 15.67 14.21
N MET A 303 28.88 15.99 13.33
CA MET A 303 29.18 16.28 11.92
C MET A 303 30.15 17.46 11.79
N ILE A 304 29.92 18.55 12.54
CA ILE A 304 30.82 19.72 12.54
C ILE A 304 32.20 19.35 13.09
N SER A 305 32.28 18.61 14.21
CA SER A 305 33.57 18.18 14.76
C SER A 305 34.35 17.27 13.81
N ASN A 306 33.65 16.49 12.98
CA ASN A 306 34.24 15.64 11.94
C ASN A 306 34.64 16.41 10.67
N GLY A 307 34.52 17.75 10.67
CA GLY A 307 35.01 18.61 9.59
C GLY A 307 33.94 19.05 8.58
N VAL A 308 32.66 18.73 8.79
CA VAL A 308 31.58 19.26 7.93
C VAL A 308 31.49 20.77 8.11
N ARG A 309 31.57 21.52 7.00
CA ARG A 309 31.35 22.96 6.96
C ARG A 309 29.91 23.25 6.51
N PRO A 310 28.98 23.63 7.40
CA PRO A 310 27.56 23.66 7.09
C PRO A 310 27.16 24.54 5.90
N GLU A 311 27.77 25.72 5.74
CA GLU A 311 27.51 26.61 4.59
C GLU A 311 27.91 25.99 3.26
N GLN A 312 28.98 25.19 3.21
CA GLN A 312 29.40 24.50 1.99
C GLN A 312 28.60 23.22 1.76
N PHE A 313 28.23 22.55 2.85
CA PHE A 313 27.51 21.28 2.82
C PHE A 313 26.04 21.43 2.39
N CYS A 314 25.37 22.51 2.83
CA CYS A 314 23.95 22.76 2.53
C CYS A 314 23.71 23.99 1.67
N GLY A 315 24.75 24.76 1.33
CA GLY A 315 24.60 26.08 0.72
C GLY A 315 24.27 27.18 1.74
N ALA A 316 24.79 28.38 1.48
CA ALA A 316 24.69 29.51 2.41
C ALA A 316 23.24 29.95 2.70
N ALA A 317 22.36 29.90 1.70
CA ALA A 317 20.97 30.30 1.83
C ALA A 317 20.19 29.37 2.76
N ALA A 318 20.21 28.06 2.51
CA ALA A 318 19.56 27.07 3.36
C ALA A 318 20.15 27.10 4.79
N TYR A 319 21.48 27.22 4.91
CA TYR A 319 22.14 27.30 6.20
C TYR A 319 21.66 28.48 7.05
N ARG A 320 21.61 29.69 6.47
CA ARG A 320 21.26 30.91 7.20
C ARG A 320 19.76 31.05 7.44
N ASN A 321 18.94 30.70 6.45
CA ASN A 321 17.50 30.99 6.49
C ASN A 321 16.67 29.88 7.12
N VAL A 322 17.16 28.63 7.11
CA VAL A 322 16.39 27.46 7.58
C VAL A 322 17.12 26.75 8.71
N ILE A 323 18.38 26.36 8.49
CA ILE A 323 19.14 25.53 9.44
C ILE A 323 19.45 26.30 10.73
N CYS A 324 20.02 27.51 10.64
CA CYS A 324 20.37 28.30 11.83
C CYS A 324 19.16 28.59 12.74
N PRO A 325 18.02 29.08 12.22
CA PRO A 325 16.80 29.23 13.02
C PRO A 325 16.32 27.92 13.65
N THR A 326 16.41 26.81 12.91
CA THR A 326 16.03 25.48 13.40
C THR A 326 16.91 25.01 14.57
N ILE A 327 18.23 25.24 14.51
CA ILE A 327 19.15 24.93 15.60
C ILE A 327 18.81 25.76 16.86
N LEU A 328 18.50 27.04 16.68
CA LEU A 328 18.08 27.90 17.81
C LEU A 328 16.78 27.38 18.44
N LYS A 329 15.80 26.99 17.62
CA LYS A 329 14.56 26.36 18.09
C LYS A 329 14.86 25.07 18.86
N ALA A 330 15.68 24.18 18.29
CA ALA A 330 16.05 22.91 18.92
C ALA A 330 16.64 23.12 20.32
N LYS A 331 17.58 24.06 20.49
CA LYS A 331 18.17 24.37 21.80
C LYS A 331 17.17 24.89 22.84
N SER A 332 16.06 25.47 22.40
CA SER A 332 15.04 26.06 23.30
C SER A 332 13.88 25.11 23.65
N MET A 333 13.72 24.01 22.90
CA MET A 333 12.60 23.08 23.05
C MET A 333 12.99 21.81 23.81
N ARG A 334 11.99 21.15 24.41
CA ARG A 334 12.19 19.86 25.10
C ARG A 334 12.50 18.76 24.09
N TYR A 335 13.39 17.86 24.48
CA TYR A 335 13.72 16.65 23.71
C TYR A 335 12.47 15.82 23.40
N GLY A 336 12.42 15.24 22.21
CA GLY A 336 11.34 14.34 21.76
C GLY A 336 10.11 15.01 21.13
N GLN A 337 10.09 16.33 20.98
CA GLN A 337 9.06 17.01 20.17
C GLN A 337 9.39 16.90 18.67
N THR A 338 8.40 17.12 17.81
CA THR A 338 8.58 17.21 16.35
C THR A 338 8.21 18.62 15.88
N LEU A 339 8.96 19.15 14.92
CA LEU A 339 8.61 20.38 14.22
C LEU A 339 7.64 20.12 13.07
N LEU A 340 7.59 18.88 12.58
CA LEU A 340 6.70 18.49 11.50
C LEU A 340 5.27 18.27 12.03
N VAL A 341 4.50 19.37 12.11
CA VAL A 341 3.11 19.38 12.56
C VAL A 341 2.17 19.12 11.38
N SER A 342 1.16 18.28 11.59
CA SER A 342 0.13 18.01 10.57
C SER A 342 -0.65 19.28 10.24
N PRO A 343 -0.81 19.65 8.95
CA PRO A 343 -1.63 20.78 8.53
C PRO A 343 -3.14 20.48 8.57
N TRP A 344 -3.54 19.29 9.06
CA TRP A 344 -4.94 18.88 9.17
C TRP A 344 -5.78 19.89 9.96
N LYS A 345 -6.92 20.28 9.37
CA LYS A 345 -7.94 21.11 9.99
C LYS A 345 -9.29 20.46 9.76
N ALA A 346 -10.07 20.28 10.82
CA ALA A 346 -11.41 19.73 10.71
C ALA A 346 -12.30 20.67 9.86
N PRO A 347 -12.99 20.15 8.83
CA PRO A 347 -13.91 20.96 8.04
C PRO A 347 -15.10 21.47 8.87
N ASN A 348 -15.53 22.70 8.61
CA ASN A 348 -16.78 23.21 9.18
C ASN A 348 -17.95 22.90 8.26
N PHE A 349 -18.67 21.81 8.54
CA PHE A 349 -19.81 21.38 7.74
C PHE A 349 -21.09 22.18 7.96
N PHE A 350 -21.18 23.08 8.95
CA PHE A 350 -22.44 23.75 9.28
C PHE A 350 -22.51 25.19 8.82
N CYS A 351 -21.34 25.84 8.69
CA CYS A 351 -21.28 27.25 8.34
C CYS A 351 -20.01 27.55 7.54
N PRO A 352 -20.04 27.41 6.19
CA PRO A 352 -18.93 27.83 5.37
C PRO A 352 -18.79 29.36 5.44
N LEU A 353 -17.55 29.84 5.34
CA LEU A 353 -17.28 31.27 5.25
C LEU A 353 -17.98 31.85 4.01
N PRO A 354 -18.52 33.07 4.07
CA PRO A 354 -19.23 33.68 2.94
C PRO A 354 -18.40 33.72 1.64
N GLU A 355 -17.10 33.98 1.76
CA GLU A 355 -16.14 34.04 0.66
C GLU A 355 -15.84 32.68 0.00
N ASP A 356 -16.13 31.57 0.69
CA ASP A 356 -15.80 30.22 0.23
C ASP A 356 -17.02 29.44 -0.26
N ARG A 357 -18.23 30.04 -0.24
CA ARG A 357 -19.48 29.33 -0.57
C ARG A 357 -19.47 28.62 -1.91
N TRP A 358 -18.80 29.20 -2.91
CA TRP A 358 -18.65 28.62 -4.25
C TRP A 358 -17.93 27.26 -4.25
N MET A 359 -17.15 26.95 -3.21
CA MET A 359 -16.44 25.69 -3.07
C MET A 359 -17.31 24.57 -2.50
N TYR A 360 -18.50 24.88 -1.96
CA TYR A 360 -19.31 23.92 -1.21
C TYR A 360 -20.64 23.61 -1.92
N VAL A 361 -21.18 22.44 -1.60
CA VAL A 361 -22.54 22.02 -1.92
C VAL A 361 -23.26 21.71 -0.61
N LYS A 362 -24.54 22.09 -0.52
CA LYS A 362 -25.38 21.86 0.65
C LYS A 362 -26.05 20.49 0.52
N ILE A 363 -25.78 19.59 1.46
CA ILE A 363 -26.40 18.26 1.54
C ILE A 363 -27.36 18.25 2.73
N MET A 364 -28.63 18.00 2.47
CA MET A 364 -29.68 17.88 3.49
C MET A 364 -29.77 16.45 4.00
N VAL A 365 -29.52 16.25 5.28
CA VAL A 365 -29.60 14.95 5.95
C VAL A 365 -30.61 15.05 7.08
N MET A 366 -31.78 14.42 6.93
CA MET A 366 -32.86 14.48 7.93
C MET A 366 -33.22 15.92 8.36
N GLY A 367 -33.20 16.87 7.41
CA GLY A 367 -33.47 18.29 7.67
C GLY A 367 -32.28 19.09 8.21
N THR A 368 -31.13 18.47 8.47
CA THR A 368 -29.90 19.15 8.89
C THR A 368 -29.01 19.43 7.68
N PRO A 369 -28.57 20.68 7.46
CA PRO A 369 -27.68 21.03 6.35
C PRO A 369 -26.21 20.70 6.67
N PHE A 370 -25.53 20.04 5.72
CA PHE A 370 -24.09 19.79 5.70
C PHE A 370 -23.48 20.44 4.46
N TYR A 371 -22.49 21.31 4.62
CA TYR A 371 -21.75 21.96 3.54
C TYR A 371 -20.46 21.19 3.26
N VAL A 372 -20.43 20.46 2.15
CA VAL A 372 -19.31 19.60 1.76
C VAL A 372 -18.60 20.20 0.55
N ASN A 373 -17.27 20.09 0.47
CA ASN A 373 -16.52 20.61 -0.67
C ASN A 373 -17.00 19.91 -1.96
N ARG A 374 -17.39 20.70 -2.96
CA ARG A 374 -17.95 20.21 -4.23
C ARG A 374 -16.93 19.33 -4.96
N GLY A 375 -15.69 19.77 -5.08
CA GLY A 375 -14.65 19.01 -5.77
C GLY A 375 -14.37 17.64 -5.13
N VAL A 376 -14.36 17.58 -3.80
CA VAL A 376 -14.25 16.30 -3.06
C VAL A 376 -15.46 15.41 -3.38
N LEU A 377 -16.68 15.96 -3.33
CA LEU A 377 -17.89 15.16 -3.58
C LEU A 377 -17.93 14.62 -5.03
N GLU A 378 -17.56 15.42 -6.04
CA GLU A 378 -17.58 14.99 -7.44
C GLU A 378 -16.59 13.86 -7.72
N ILE A 379 -15.47 13.84 -7.00
CA ILE A 379 -14.45 12.80 -7.16
C ILE A 379 -14.89 11.49 -6.49
N TYR A 380 -15.53 11.57 -5.34
CA TYR A 380 -15.96 10.39 -4.57
C TYR A 380 -17.37 9.90 -4.93
N GLY A 381 -18.16 10.71 -5.64
CA GLY A 381 -19.48 10.39 -6.17
C GLY A 381 -20.60 11.24 -5.57
N SER A 382 -21.39 11.87 -6.44
CA SER A 382 -22.57 12.69 -6.13
C SER A 382 -23.88 12.12 -6.70
N ASP A 383 -23.80 11.07 -7.54
CA ASP A 383 -24.94 10.54 -8.32
C ASP A 383 -26.07 9.90 -7.50
N GLY A 384 -25.78 9.48 -6.27
CA GLY A 384 -26.77 8.81 -5.41
C GLY A 384 -27.63 9.76 -4.58
N TYR A 385 -27.36 11.06 -4.62
CA TYR A 385 -28.16 12.07 -3.92
C TYR A 385 -29.33 12.53 -4.79
N LEU A 386 -30.43 12.97 -4.15
CA LEU A 386 -31.56 13.57 -4.86
C LEU A 386 -31.27 15.05 -5.12
N GLY A 387 -31.34 15.47 -6.37
CA GLY A 387 -31.26 16.88 -6.74
C GLY A 387 -32.49 17.66 -6.29
N THR A 388 -32.31 18.94 -6.01
CA THR A 388 -33.41 19.89 -5.78
C THR A 388 -33.53 20.88 -6.95
N GLU A 389 -34.51 21.80 -6.89
CA GLU A 389 -34.59 22.91 -7.85
C GLU A 389 -33.34 23.81 -7.81
N ASN A 390 -32.65 23.85 -6.67
CA ASN A 390 -31.36 24.51 -6.54
C ASN A 390 -30.22 23.50 -6.83
N PRO A 391 -29.41 23.71 -7.88
CA PRO A 391 -28.29 22.81 -8.21
C PRO A 391 -27.18 22.79 -7.15
N GLU A 392 -27.18 23.72 -6.19
CA GLU A 392 -26.25 23.75 -5.06
C GLU A 392 -26.77 22.99 -3.82
N GLU A 393 -27.95 22.37 -3.93
CA GLU A 393 -28.59 21.65 -2.83
C GLU A 393 -28.98 20.23 -3.24
N LEU A 394 -28.50 19.27 -2.45
CA LEU A 394 -28.70 17.84 -2.59
C LEU A 394 -29.40 17.29 -1.34
N ILE A 395 -30.18 16.23 -1.50
CA ILE A 395 -30.85 15.55 -0.37
C ILE A 395 -30.27 14.13 -0.25
N ALA A 396 -29.79 13.80 0.94
CA ALA A 396 -29.33 12.46 1.28
C ALA A 396 -30.52 11.53 1.60
N ILE A 397 -30.46 10.31 1.07
CA ILE A 397 -31.46 9.28 1.32
C ILE A 397 -31.06 8.52 2.59
N VAL A 398 -31.92 8.57 3.62
CA VAL A 398 -31.71 7.87 4.89
C VAL A 398 -32.70 6.71 4.98
N THR A 399 -32.17 5.48 4.92
CA THR A 399 -32.98 4.25 4.98
C THR A 399 -33.13 3.76 6.42
N ASN A 400 -34.17 2.96 6.68
CA ASN A 400 -34.36 2.32 7.99
C ASN A 400 -33.17 1.43 8.38
N GLU A 401 -32.60 0.73 7.40
CA GLU A 401 -31.43 -0.11 7.61
C GLU A 401 -30.22 0.70 8.08
N PHE A 402 -29.96 1.84 7.43
CA PHE A 402 -28.87 2.72 7.86
C PHE A 402 -29.11 3.25 9.28
N ILE A 403 -30.35 3.60 9.62
CA ILE A 403 -30.74 4.01 10.99
C ILE A 403 -30.49 2.88 12.00
N GLU A 404 -30.84 1.65 11.67
CA GLU A 404 -30.58 0.48 12.52
C GLU A 404 -29.10 0.23 12.72
N SER A 405 -28.29 0.34 11.65
CA SER A 405 -26.83 0.22 11.75
C SER A 405 -26.22 1.33 12.61
N CYS A 406 -26.73 2.57 12.52
CA CYS A 406 -26.31 3.66 13.41
C CYS A 406 -26.63 3.34 14.89
N LYS A 407 -27.82 2.79 15.16
CA LYS A 407 -28.21 2.37 16.52
C LYS A 407 -27.30 1.26 17.05
N GLN A 408 -26.96 0.26 16.24
CA GLN A 408 -26.02 -0.80 16.62
C GLN A 408 -24.62 -0.26 16.91
N ALA A 409 -24.22 0.83 16.25
CA ALA A 409 -22.96 1.52 16.48
C ALA A 409 -22.99 2.51 17.65
N GLU A 410 -24.13 2.63 18.36
CA GLU A 410 -24.37 3.64 19.40
C GLU A 410 -24.04 5.06 18.91
N ALA A 411 -24.49 5.38 17.69
CA ALA A 411 -24.22 6.65 17.04
C ALA A 411 -25.48 7.26 16.41
N THR A 412 -25.49 8.58 16.30
CA THR A 412 -26.53 9.29 15.52
C THR A 412 -26.20 9.26 14.03
N VAL A 413 -27.22 9.45 13.18
CA VAL A 413 -27.04 9.61 11.74
C VAL A 413 -26.05 10.74 11.43
N GLY A 414 -26.18 11.88 12.13
CA GLY A 414 -25.30 13.03 11.93
C GLY A 414 -23.83 12.73 12.27
N GLU A 415 -23.56 11.96 13.32
CA GLU A 415 -22.20 11.56 13.69
C GLU A 415 -21.54 10.67 12.63
N VAL A 416 -22.28 9.69 12.10
CA VAL A 416 -21.76 8.80 11.05
C VAL A 416 -21.47 9.58 9.77
N VAL A 417 -22.41 10.44 9.34
CA VAL A 417 -22.25 11.26 8.13
C VAL A 417 -21.10 12.25 8.29
N MET A 418 -20.99 12.92 9.43
CA MET A 418 -19.90 13.85 9.71
C MET A 418 -18.54 13.13 9.74
N SER A 419 -18.46 11.94 10.35
CA SER A 419 -17.23 11.14 10.35
C SER A 419 -16.84 10.72 8.94
N LEU A 420 -17.81 10.31 8.11
CA LEU A 420 -17.56 9.95 6.72
C LEU A 420 -17.09 11.14 5.91
N PHE A 421 -17.81 12.26 5.94
CA PHE A 421 -17.42 13.47 5.19
C PHE A 421 -16.08 14.03 5.65
N THR A 422 -15.77 13.96 6.95
CA THR A 422 -14.44 14.32 7.46
C THR A 422 -13.37 13.44 6.84
N TRP A 423 -13.58 12.13 6.79
CA TRP A 423 -12.63 11.15 6.28
C TRP A 423 -12.32 11.31 4.78
N LEU A 424 -13.24 11.89 3.98
CA LEU A 424 -12.98 12.19 2.56
C LEU A 424 -11.90 13.26 2.34
N HIS A 425 -11.55 14.02 3.38
CA HIS A 425 -10.61 15.14 3.28
C HIS A 425 -9.15 14.68 3.52
N PRO A 426 -8.16 15.39 2.98
CA PRO A 426 -6.76 14.98 3.04
C PRO A 426 -6.23 14.96 4.47
N LEU A 427 -5.44 13.94 4.84
CA LEU A 427 -4.89 13.75 6.19
C LEU A 427 -5.93 13.62 7.30
N ALA A 428 -7.20 13.40 6.95
CA ALA A 428 -8.26 13.17 7.92
C ALA A 428 -7.98 11.94 8.79
N PRO A 429 -8.42 11.95 10.06
CA PRO A 429 -8.34 10.76 10.89
C PRO A 429 -9.17 9.61 10.30
N PRO A 430 -8.77 8.35 10.53
CA PRO A 430 -9.54 7.20 10.08
C PRO A 430 -10.92 7.17 10.75
N ILE A 431 -11.93 6.65 10.03
CA ILE A 431 -13.25 6.40 10.61
C ILE A 431 -13.10 5.36 11.72
N SER A 432 -13.73 5.64 12.87
CA SER A 432 -13.79 4.68 13.98
C SER A 432 -14.40 3.35 13.52
N SER A 433 -13.80 2.22 13.90
CA SER A 433 -14.29 0.86 13.55
C SER A 433 -15.79 0.67 13.85
N ARG A 434 -16.26 1.17 14.99
CA ARG A 434 -17.68 1.14 15.36
C ARG A 434 -18.62 1.76 14.31
N LEU A 435 -18.19 2.81 13.61
CA LEU A 435 -18.98 3.55 12.62
C LEU A 435 -18.83 2.98 11.21
N LEU A 436 -17.87 2.07 10.98
CA LEU A 436 -17.44 1.65 9.65
C LEU A 436 -18.56 1.01 8.83
N ARG A 437 -19.36 0.11 9.44
CA ARG A 437 -20.48 -0.55 8.77
C ARG A 437 -21.60 0.41 8.40
N ALA A 438 -21.92 1.35 9.29
CA ALA A 438 -22.93 2.38 9.01
C ALA A 438 -22.46 3.34 7.91
N ALA A 439 -21.19 3.76 7.96
CA ALA A 439 -20.58 4.59 6.92
C ALA A 439 -20.56 3.88 5.55
N LEU A 440 -20.26 2.58 5.53
CA LEU A 440 -20.29 1.74 4.33
C LEU A 440 -21.69 1.68 3.72
N LEU A 441 -22.73 1.46 4.53
CA LEU A 441 -24.12 1.45 4.08
C LEU A 441 -24.52 2.81 3.48
N PHE A 442 -24.14 3.91 4.13
CA PHE A 442 -24.41 5.25 3.63
C PHE A 442 -23.70 5.49 2.29
N ALA A 443 -22.40 5.16 2.19
CA ALA A 443 -21.62 5.32 0.97
C ALA A 443 -22.17 4.47 -0.19
N HIS A 444 -22.55 3.22 0.10
CA HIS A 444 -23.15 2.32 -0.88
C HIS A 444 -24.50 2.85 -1.39
N GLN A 445 -25.38 3.31 -0.47
CA GLN A 445 -26.68 3.89 -0.82
C GLN A 445 -26.55 5.09 -1.77
N HIS A 446 -25.49 5.89 -1.59
CA HIS A 446 -25.22 7.08 -2.40
C HIS A 446 -24.27 6.81 -3.59
N LYS A 447 -24.04 5.54 -3.94
CA LYS A 447 -23.20 5.12 -5.09
C LYS A 447 -21.78 5.70 -5.05
N MET A 448 -21.23 5.90 -3.86
CA MET A 448 -19.87 6.38 -3.67
C MET A 448 -18.88 5.22 -3.84
N TYR A 449 -18.75 4.69 -5.06
CA TYR A 449 -18.06 3.40 -5.30
C TYR A 449 -16.61 3.38 -4.82
N ILE A 450 -15.87 4.48 -5.00
CA ILE A 450 -14.48 4.59 -4.52
C ILE A 450 -14.44 4.50 -2.99
N VAL A 451 -15.36 5.20 -2.32
CA VAL A 451 -15.48 5.20 -0.86
C VAL A 451 -15.85 3.82 -0.36
N VAL A 452 -16.82 3.14 -0.99
CA VAL A 452 -17.20 1.76 -0.65
C VAL A 452 -15.99 0.84 -0.72
N LYS A 453 -15.21 0.90 -1.80
CA LYS A 453 -14.00 0.08 -1.96
C LYS A 453 -12.92 0.43 -0.93
N GLU A 454 -12.75 1.67 -0.53
CA GLU A 454 -11.79 2.04 0.53
C GLU A 454 -12.28 1.63 1.93
N LEU A 455 -13.56 1.81 2.25
CA LEU A 455 -14.15 1.34 3.51
C LEU A 455 -14.14 -0.19 3.62
N GLU A 456 -14.30 -0.89 2.50
CA GLU A 456 -14.10 -2.34 2.40
C GLU A 456 -12.68 -2.73 2.84
N GLN A 457 -11.66 -1.95 2.46
CA GLN A 457 -10.26 -2.19 2.85
C GLN A 457 -10.01 -1.92 4.34
N CYS A 458 -10.80 -1.06 4.98
CA CYS A 458 -10.79 -0.95 6.44
C CYS A 458 -11.50 -2.16 7.08
N LEU A 459 -12.58 -2.64 6.48
CA LEU A 459 -13.42 -3.71 7.05
C LEU A 459 -12.71 -5.08 7.01
N ILE A 460 -11.90 -5.34 5.98
CA ILE A 460 -11.05 -6.56 5.91
C ILE A 460 -10.03 -6.65 7.05
N LEU A 461 -9.74 -5.55 7.75
CA LEU A 461 -8.83 -5.55 8.90
C LEU A 461 -9.53 -5.98 10.19
N GLU A 462 -10.87 -5.98 10.23
CA GLU A 462 -11.64 -6.43 11.40
C GLU A 462 -11.81 -7.96 11.36
N PRO A 463 -11.15 -8.73 12.25
CA PRO A 463 -11.38 -10.17 12.34
C PRO A 463 -12.77 -10.45 12.93
N PRO A 464 -13.44 -11.54 12.52
CA PRO A 464 -14.69 -11.96 13.14
C PRO A 464 -14.41 -12.51 14.54
N GLU A 465 -15.24 -12.13 15.51
CA GLU A 465 -15.10 -12.56 16.91
C GLU A 465 -15.95 -13.79 17.23
N SER A 466 -16.90 -14.16 16.36
CA SER A 466 -17.81 -15.29 16.56
C SER A 466 -18.26 -15.90 15.22
N PRO A 467 -18.78 -17.15 15.22
CA PRO A 467 -19.39 -17.77 14.03
C PRO A 467 -20.54 -16.93 13.46
N MET A 468 -21.35 -16.32 14.34
CA MET A 468 -22.44 -15.44 13.92
C MET A 468 -21.90 -14.19 13.22
N ARG A 469 -20.86 -13.56 13.77
CA ARG A 469 -20.26 -12.37 13.15
C ARG A 469 -19.63 -12.68 11.79
N LEU A 470 -19.02 -13.86 11.66
CA LEU A 470 -18.51 -14.35 10.37
C LEU A 470 -19.65 -14.54 9.36
N LEU A 471 -20.79 -15.10 9.78
CA LEU A 471 -21.98 -15.24 8.93
C LEU A 471 -22.54 -13.89 8.49
N GLU A 472 -22.67 -12.93 9.42
CA GLU A 472 -23.08 -11.56 9.12
C GLU A 472 -22.15 -10.88 8.11
N ASN A 473 -20.83 -11.11 8.22
CA ASN A 473 -19.87 -10.61 7.26
C ASN A 473 -20.12 -11.18 5.85
N PHE A 474 -20.44 -12.48 5.73
CA PHE A 474 -20.79 -13.08 4.43
C PHE A 474 -22.09 -12.51 3.86
N VAL A 475 -23.12 -12.36 4.68
CA VAL A 475 -24.39 -11.74 4.27
C VAL A 475 -24.17 -10.30 3.79
N LEU A 476 -23.38 -9.52 4.54
CA LEU A 476 -23.05 -8.14 4.19
C LEU A 476 -22.25 -8.08 2.88
N ALA A 477 -21.25 -8.96 2.72
CA ALA A 477 -20.40 -8.99 1.55
C ALA A 477 -21.17 -9.36 0.27
N GLU A 478 -22.06 -10.35 0.35
CA GLU A 478 -22.91 -10.76 -0.76
C GLU A 478 -23.90 -9.65 -1.15
N ARG A 479 -24.52 -9.02 -0.15
CA ARG A 479 -25.55 -8.00 -0.38
C ARG A 479 -25.01 -6.69 -0.95
N LEU A 480 -23.82 -6.27 -0.52
CA LEU A 480 -23.19 -5.01 -0.96
C LEU A 480 -22.09 -5.22 -2.02
N GLU A 481 -21.98 -6.45 -2.56
CA GLU A 481 -21.00 -6.81 -3.60
C GLU A 481 -19.54 -6.45 -3.22
N LEU A 482 -19.17 -6.80 -1.98
CA LEU A 482 -17.85 -6.54 -1.39
C LEU A 482 -16.91 -7.73 -1.64
N ASP A 483 -16.37 -7.82 -2.85
CA ASP A 483 -15.55 -8.96 -3.30
C ASP A 483 -14.31 -9.23 -2.44
N ASN A 484 -13.57 -8.19 -2.04
CA ASN A 484 -12.36 -8.34 -1.23
C ASN A 484 -12.70 -8.73 0.20
N PHE A 485 -13.80 -8.19 0.73
CA PHE A 485 -14.31 -8.60 2.04
C PHE A 485 -14.77 -10.05 2.02
N LEU A 486 -15.45 -10.48 0.96
CA LEU A 486 -15.83 -11.87 0.74
C LEU A 486 -14.60 -12.79 0.67
N ARG A 487 -13.62 -12.47 -0.19
CA ARG A 487 -12.37 -13.23 -0.35
C ARG A 487 -11.60 -13.36 0.94
N THR A 488 -11.49 -12.28 1.70
CA THR A 488 -10.81 -12.26 3.00
C THR A 488 -11.54 -13.16 4.02
N ASN A 489 -12.87 -13.11 4.09
CA ASN A 489 -13.62 -13.99 5.01
C ASN A 489 -13.56 -15.46 4.57
N LEU A 490 -13.55 -15.76 3.27
CA LEU A 490 -13.28 -17.12 2.75
C LEU A 490 -11.88 -17.61 3.12
N GLN A 491 -10.87 -16.75 3.04
CA GLN A 491 -9.51 -17.07 3.49
C GLN A 491 -9.44 -17.33 4.99
N ARG A 492 -10.19 -16.56 5.80
CA ARG A 492 -10.29 -16.78 7.25
C ARG A 492 -10.92 -18.14 7.58
N VAL A 493 -11.96 -18.54 6.84
CA VAL A 493 -12.60 -19.87 6.98
C VAL A 493 -11.61 -21.01 6.72
N ASP A 494 -10.75 -20.89 5.71
CA ASP A 494 -9.71 -21.89 5.41
C ASP A 494 -8.55 -21.89 6.44
N GLY A 495 -8.47 -20.88 7.32
CA GLY A 495 -7.32 -20.64 8.18
C GLY A 495 -7.66 -20.34 9.64
N SER A 496 -7.62 -19.06 9.99
CA SER A 496 -7.70 -18.59 11.38
C SER A 496 -9.05 -18.84 12.04
N CYS A 497 -10.10 -19.03 11.26
CA CYS A 497 -11.49 -19.13 11.70
C CYS A 497 -12.14 -20.45 11.24
N GLN A 498 -11.36 -21.50 11.01
CA GLN A 498 -11.89 -22.80 10.56
C GLN A 498 -12.95 -23.36 11.50
N ILE A 499 -12.74 -23.25 12.81
CA ILE A 499 -13.71 -23.65 13.84
C ILE A 499 -15.02 -22.87 13.65
N PHE A 500 -14.94 -21.55 13.48
CA PHE A 500 -16.13 -20.71 13.24
C PHE A 500 -16.84 -21.08 11.94
N GLY A 501 -16.09 -21.41 10.88
CA GLY A 501 -16.65 -21.87 9.61
C GLY A 501 -17.46 -23.16 9.77
N ASN A 502 -16.95 -24.14 10.52
CA ASN A 502 -17.64 -25.39 10.80
C ASN A 502 -18.94 -25.17 11.59
N ASP A 503 -18.89 -24.33 12.64
CA ASP A 503 -20.06 -24.02 13.46
C ASP A 503 -21.11 -23.23 12.67
N MET A 504 -20.66 -22.29 11.82
CA MET A 504 -21.52 -21.46 10.98
C MET A 504 -22.33 -22.28 9.97
N ILE A 505 -21.75 -23.29 9.34
CA ILE A 505 -22.44 -24.14 8.34
C ILE A 505 -23.68 -24.81 8.95
N SER A 506 -23.66 -25.09 10.25
CA SER A 506 -24.77 -25.71 10.98
C SER A 506 -25.87 -24.71 11.39
N HIS A 507 -25.66 -23.40 11.18
CA HIS A 507 -26.58 -22.37 11.63
C HIS A 507 -27.74 -22.15 10.64
N PRO A 508 -29.00 -21.96 11.09
CA PRO A 508 -30.15 -21.81 10.19
C PRO A 508 -30.02 -20.66 9.17
N LEU A 509 -29.42 -19.54 9.58
CA LEU A 509 -29.21 -18.38 8.69
C LEU A 509 -28.22 -18.66 7.55
N PHE A 510 -27.37 -19.69 7.66
CA PHE A 510 -26.49 -20.10 6.56
C PHE A 510 -27.28 -20.53 5.33
N HIS A 511 -28.47 -21.12 5.53
CA HIS A 511 -29.33 -21.54 4.42
C HIS A 511 -29.86 -20.38 3.57
N HIS A 512 -29.89 -19.16 4.12
CA HIS A 512 -30.32 -17.95 3.40
C HIS A 512 -29.27 -17.39 2.45
N LEU A 513 -28.00 -17.81 2.55
CA LEU A 513 -26.96 -17.43 1.58
C LEU A 513 -27.25 -18.02 0.20
N SER A 514 -26.76 -17.37 -0.85
CA SER A 514 -26.86 -17.90 -2.22
C SER A 514 -26.19 -19.27 -2.34
N LYS A 515 -26.66 -20.07 -3.30
CA LYS A 515 -26.10 -21.41 -3.56
C LYS A 515 -24.59 -21.33 -3.88
N ALA A 516 -24.21 -20.39 -4.75
CA ALA A 516 -22.82 -20.20 -5.15
C ALA A 516 -21.90 -19.85 -3.96
N LEU A 517 -22.36 -18.97 -3.06
CA LEU A 517 -21.59 -18.62 -1.87
C LEU A 517 -21.45 -19.80 -0.90
N LYS A 518 -22.53 -20.56 -0.68
CA LYS A 518 -22.49 -21.77 0.16
C LYS A 518 -21.48 -22.79 -0.36
N GLU A 519 -21.48 -23.05 -1.67
CA GLU A 519 -20.53 -23.96 -2.32
C GLU A 519 -19.08 -23.48 -2.11
N ARG A 520 -18.81 -22.18 -2.27
CA ARG A 520 -17.49 -21.61 -2.00
C ARG A 520 -17.06 -21.73 -0.54
N ILE A 521 -17.96 -21.51 0.41
CA ILE A 521 -17.65 -21.64 1.85
C ILE A 521 -17.32 -23.11 2.18
N VAL A 522 -18.14 -24.04 1.72
CA VAL A 522 -17.94 -25.49 1.95
C VAL A 522 -16.65 -25.97 1.27
N ASP A 523 -16.37 -25.53 0.04
CA ASP A 523 -15.08 -25.78 -0.61
C ASP A 523 -13.93 -25.31 0.28
N ARG A 524 -13.98 -24.09 0.82
CA ARG A 524 -12.88 -23.54 1.64
C ARG A 524 -12.67 -24.29 2.94
N VAL A 525 -13.74 -24.76 3.58
CA VAL A 525 -13.64 -25.63 4.77
C VAL A 525 -12.94 -26.96 4.44
N CYS A 526 -13.16 -27.50 3.24
CA CYS A 526 -12.68 -28.83 2.83
C CYS A 526 -11.37 -28.82 2.03
N SER A 527 -11.00 -27.70 1.41
CA SER A 527 -9.95 -27.64 0.37
C SER A 527 -8.53 -27.87 0.89
N GLY A 528 -8.33 -27.78 2.20
CA GLY A 528 -7.02 -27.95 2.83
C GLY A 528 -5.97 -26.95 2.36
N TRP A 529 -6.40 -25.77 1.93
CA TRP A 529 -5.47 -24.75 1.48
C TRP A 529 -4.60 -24.22 2.63
N GLY A 530 -5.20 -24.12 3.82
CA GLY A 530 -4.56 -23.75 5.09
C GLY A 530 -4.13 -24.90 6.02
N LEU A 531 -4.37 -26.18 5.68
CA LEU A 531 -4.34 -27.31 6.63
C LEU A 531 -2.96 -27.86 7.04
N LEU A 532 -1.86 -27.31 6.54
CA LEU A 532 -0.51 -27.64 7.04
C LEU A 532 0.10 -26.38 7.64
N THR A 533 -0.25 -26.18 8.92
CA THR A 533 -0.02 -24.98 9.76
C THR A 533 -0.66 -23.71 9.21
N HIS A 534 -1.18 -22.86 10.11
CA HIS A 534 -1.84 -21.57 9.84
C HIS A 534 -0.94 -20.50 9.13
N THR A 535 -0.05 -20.91 8.23
CA THR A 535 1.04 -20.12 7.70
C THR A 535 0.60 -19.17 6.60
N LEU A 536 -0.29 -19.55 5.68
CA LEU A 536 -0.61 -18.66 4.53
C LEU A 536 -1.73 -17.66 4.81
N THR A 537 -2.63 -17.97 5.75
CA THR A 537 -3.83 -17.16 6.00
C THR A 537 -3.55 -15.99 6.95
N LYS A 538 -2.43 -16.04 7.69
CA LYS A 538 -1.94 -14.97 8.57
C LYS A 538 -0.67 -14.28 8.05
N LYS A 539 -0.10 -14.76 6.95
CA LYS A 539 1.15 -14.20 6.39
C LYS A 539 0.87 -12.91 5.65
N GLN A 540 1.73 -11.93 5.91
CA GLN A 540 1.87 -10.76 5.03
C GLN A 540 2.57 -11.18 3.75
N ALA A 541 2.42 -10.36 2.71
CA ALA A 541 3.14 -10.57 1.46
C ALA A 541 4.66 -10.64 1.71
N THR A 542 5.28 -11.66 1.14
CA THR A 542 6.71 -11.92 1.26
C THR A 542 7.54 -10.90 0.50
N LYS A 543 8.76 -10.66 0.96
CA LYS A 543 9.79 -9.91 0.22
C LYS A 543 10.67 -10.83 -0.64
N HIS A 544 10.54 -12.15 -0.49
CA HIS A 544 11.34 -13.14 -1.21
C HIS A 544 10.64 -13.55 -2.50
N TYR A 545 10.85 -12.78 -3.56
CA TYR A 545 10.26 -13.06 -4.88
C TYR A 545 11.07 -14.08 -5.70
N LEU A 546 12.31 -14.36 -5.30
CA LEU A 546 13.10 -15.44 -5.86
C LEU A 546 12.80 -16.74 -5.10
N ARG A 547 12.42 -17.79 -5.84
CA ARG A 547 12.14 -19.14 -5.34
C ARG A 547 13.00 -20.15 -6.07
N ILE A 548 13.49 -21.14 -5.34
CA ILE A 548 14.19 -22.31 -5.88
C ILE A 548 13.27 -23.51 -5.67
N VAL A 549 13.05 -24.32 -6.71
CA VAL A 549 12.16 -25.48 -6.67
C VAL A 549 12.78 -26.69 -7.35
N ASP A 550 12.45 -27.87 -6.83
CA ASP A 550 12.77 -29.18 -7.40
C ASP A 550 11.52 -30.10 -7.41
N MET A 551 11.70 -31.41 -7.57
CA MET A 551 10.61 -32.39 -7.56
C MET A 551 10.01 -32.69 -6.17
N VAL A 552 10.70 -32.32 -5.10
CA VAL A 552 10.42 -32.73 -3.72
C VAL A 552 10.07 -31.53 -2.81
N GLY A 553 10.65 -30.36 -3.06
CA GLY A 553 10.47 -29.15 -2.26
C GLY A 553 10.91 -27.86 -2.97
N GLY A 554 10.73 -26.75 -2.27
CA GLY A 554 11.07 -25.43 -2.74
C GLY A 554 10.94 -24.36 -1.66
N GLY A 555 11.42 -23.16 -1.96
CA GLY A 555 11.42 -22.04 -1.03
C GLY A 555 12.31 -20.89 -1.47
N PRO A 556 12.50 -19.86 -0.61
CA PRO A 556 13.46 -18.81 -0.89
C PRO A 556 14.90 -19.38 -0.90
N PRO A 557 15.85 -18.75 -1.62
CA PRO A 557 17.25 -19.14 -1.54
C PRO A 557 17.73 -19.08 -0.08
N ILE A 558 18.48 -20.09 0.34
CA ILE A 558 19.12 -20.09 1.66
C ILE A 558 20.33 -19.15 1.55
N GLU A 559 20.30 -18.02 2.26
CA GLU A 559 21.47 -17.16 2.38
C GLU A 559 22.55 -17.89 3.20
N GLU A 560 23.68 -18.24 2.57
CA GLU A 560 24.84 -18.75 3.29
C GLU A 560 25.30 -17.71 4.32
N GLY A 561 25.16 -18.03 5.61
CA GLY A 561 25.56 -17.16 6.72
C GLY A 561 24.44 -16.67 7.63
N MET A 562 23.17 -16.91 7.28
CA MET A 562 22.02 -16.65 8.14
C MET A 562 21.18 -17.94 8.27
N CYS A 563 21.72 -18.95 8.95
CA CYS A 563 20.83 -19.76 9.77
C CYS A 563 20.43 -18.86 10.93
N PRO A 564 19.19 -18.34 11.03
CA PRO A 564 18.71 -18.00 12.34
C PRO A 564 18.70 -19.33 13.07
N GLU A 565 19.63 -19.53 14.00
CA GLU A 565 19.46 -20.51 15.05
C GLU A 565 18.12 -20.15 15.71
N THR A 566 17.04 -20.76 15.23
CA THR A 566 15.77 -20.71 15.92
C THR A 566 16.04 -21.30 17.29
N PHE A 567 15.40 -20.79 18.34
CA PHE A 567 15.54 -21.32 19.71
C PHE A 567 15.31 -22.85 19.81
N GLN A 568 14.74 -23.47 18.78
CA GLN A 568 14.56 -24.92 18.63
C GLN A 568 15.82 -25.67 18.17
N SER A 569 16.78 -25.00 17.52
CA SER A 569 18.05 -25.56 17.05
C SER A 569 19.16 -25.54 18.11
N ILE A 570 18.95 -24.79 19.20
CA ILE A 570 19.84 -24.79 20.35
C ILE A 570 19.65 -26.10 21.10
N ASN A 571 20.70 -26.93 21.13
CA ASN A 571 20.72 -28.11 21.99
C ASN A 571 20.68 -27.65 23.45
N SER A 572 19.52 -27.78 24.10
CA SER A 572 19.35 -27.36 25.50
C SER A 572 20.42 -27.91 26.45
N GLN A 573 20.99 -29.09 26.17
CA GLN A 573 22.07 -29.68 26.96
C GLN A 573 23.40 -28.93 26.84
N SER A 574 23.66 -28.23 25.73
CA SER A 574 24.91 -27.48 25.55
C SER A 574 24.87 -26.09 26.19
N ILE A 575 23.68 -25.53 26.46
CA ILE A 575 23.53 -24.23 27.12
C ILE A 575 23.23 -24.39 28.62
N PHE A 576 22.40 -25.35 29.00
CA PHE A 576 21.91 -25.52 30.37
C PHE A 576 22.52 -26.70 31.12
N GLY A 577 23.46 -27.42 30.49
CA GLY A 577 24.03 -28.65 31.03
C GLY A 577 23.03 -29.83 31.02
N PRO A 578 23.49 -31.04 31.39
CA PRO A 578 22.63 -32.20 31.48
C PRO A 578 21.62 -32.06 32.64
N ARG A 579 20.38 -32.55 32.43
CA ARG A 579 19.22 -32.38 33.32
C ARG A 579 19.43 -32.73 34.81
N HIS A 580 20.44 -33.52 35.16
CA HIS A 580 20.73 -33.85 36.55
C HIS A 580 21.42 -32.69 37.29
N GLU A 581 22.25 -31.90 36.62
CA GLU A 581 22.94 -30.76 37.23
C GLU A 581 21.98 -29.61 37.57
N MET A 582 20.90 -29.44 36.78
CA MET A 582 19.84 -28.46 37.09
C MET A 582 18.96 -28.89 38.27
N HIS A 583 18.82 -30.20 38.52
CA HIS A 583 18.10 -30.72 39.67
C HIS A 583 18.90 -30.53 40.96
N ASP A 584 20.22 -30.73 40.90
CA ASP A 584 21.13 -30.51 42.04
C ASP A 584 21.21 -29.03 42.45
N LEU A 585 21.14 -28.10 41.49
CA LEU A 585 21.08 -26.65 41.77
C LEU A 585 19.74 -26.23 42.40
N ALA A 586 18.63 -26.79 41.93
CA ALA A 586 17.31 -26.50 42.51
C ALA A 586 17.16 -27.08 43.93
N GLU A 587 17.76 -28.25 44.22
CA GLU A 587 17.81 -28.80 45.57
C GLU A 587 18.75 -28.02 46.50
N GLN A 588 19.84 -27.46 45.98
CA GLN A 588 20.72 -26.56 46.73
C GLN A 588 20.04 -25.22 47.08
N GLU A 589 19.29 -24.61 46.15
CA GLU A 589 18.54 -23.38 46.44
C GLU A 589 17.41 -23.62 47.46
N LEU A 590 16.70 -24.75 47.39
CA LEU A 590 15.67 -25.13 48.36
C LEU A 590 16.25 -25.38 49.76
N HIS A 591 17.48 -25.90 49.86
CA HIS A 591 18.17 -26.05 51.14
C HIS A 591 18.70 -24.72 51.70
N ILE A 592 19.04 -23.75 50.85
CA ILE A 592 19.47 -22.41 51.28
C ILE A 592 18.27 -21.60 51.80
N GLU A 593 17.11 -21.67 51.15
CA GLU A 593 15.88 -21.01 51.63
C GLU A 593 15.38 -21.61 52.96
N GLN A 594 15.44 -22.95 53.11
CA GLN A 594 15.07 -23.60 54.38
C GLN A 594 16.04 -23.30 55.54
N GLN A 595 17.32 -23.02 55.26
CA GLN A 595 18.26 -22.58 56.30
C GLN A 595 18.09 -21.09 56.66
N GLN A 596 17.64 -20.25 55.74
CA GLN A 596 17.34 -18.84 56.03
C GLN A 596 16.06 -18.66 56.85
N GLU A 597 15.02 -19.48 56.66
CA GLU A 597 13.80 -19.41 57.49
C GLU A 597 14.02 -19.84 58.95
N VAL A 598 15.00 -20.69 59.23
CA VAL A 598 15.35 -21.09 60.62
C VAL A 598 16.12 -19.99 61.36
N THR A 599 16.71 -19.02 60.66
CA THR A 599 17.56 -17.98 61.28
C THR A 599 16.80 -16.67 61.59
N ILE A 600 15.53 -16.55 61.18
CA ILE A 600 14.69 -15.36 61.45
C ILE A 600 13.70 -15.61 62.63
N GLY A 601 13.74 -16.81 63.22
CA GLY A 601 12.87 -17.21 64.34
C GLY A 601 13.42 -16.99 65.75
N ASP A 602 14.66 -16.52 65.93
CA ASP A 602 15.25 -16.16 67.23
C ASP A 602 16.12 -14.91 67.08
N GLY A 603 15.54 -13.74 67.36
CA GLY A 603 16.20 -12.43 67.32
C GLY A 603 15.27 -11.29 67.69
#